data_AF-A0A1F9VIM3-F1
#
_entry.id   AF-A0A1F9VIM3-F1
#
_cell.length_a   1.000
_cell.length_b   1.000
_cell.length_c   1.000
_cell.angle_alpha   90.00
_cell.angle_beta   90.00
_cell.angle_gamma   90.00
#
_symmetry.space_group_name_H-M   'P 1'
#
loop_
_entity.id
_entity.type
_entity.pdbx_description
1 polymer ?
#
loop_
_entity_poly.entity_id
_entity_poly.type
_entity_poly.pdbx_seq_one_letter_code
_entity_poly.pdbx_strand_id
1 'polypeptide(L)' 'MGQLYEIALKVNKAIEDSKLDKFQTRGKISLKTGFMLGLINANTPDDNDKIEKVKAAVKEILGISL' A
#
# COMPACT_ATOMS: atom_id res chain seq x y z
N MET A 1 -1.75 -7.74 -15.08
CA MET A 1 -1.90 -6.79 -13.97
C MET A 1 -0.52 -6.55 -13.40
N GLY A 2 -0.14 -5.31 -13.09
CA GLY A 2 1.16 -5.01 -12.48
C GLY A 2 1.18 -5.40 -11.00
N GLN A 3 2.29 -5.96 -10.55
CA GLN A 3 2.53 -6.35 -9.15
C GLN A 3 2.31 -5.22 -8.16
N LEU A 4 2.70 -3.99 -8.51
CA LEU A 4 2.55 -2.81 -7.67
C LEU A 4 1.06 -2.46 -7.47
N TYR A 5 0.26 -2.59 -8.52
CA TYR A 5 -1.19 -2.39 -8.46
C TYR A 5 -1.87 -3.48 -7.63
N GLU A 6 -1.46 -4.74 -7.79
CA GLU A 6 -1.97 -5.84 -6.97
C GLU A 6 -1.67 -5.64 -5.49
N ILE A 7 -0.47 -5.19 -5.15
CA ILE A 7 -0.11 -4.87 -3.77
C ILE A 7 -0.97 -3.72 -3.24
N ALA A 8 -1.17 -2.65 -4.02
CA ALA A 8 -2.05 -1.55 -3.59
C ALA A 8 -3.48 -2.02 -3.30
N LEU A 9 -4.00 -2.97 -4.09
CA LEU A 9 -5.30 -3.60 -3.83
C LEU A 9 -5.29 -4.44 -2.55
N LYS A 10 -4.24 -5.25 -2.32
CA LYS A 10 -4.08 -6.02 -1.08
C LYS A 10 -3.98 -5.12 0.15
N VAL A 11 -3.27 -3.99 0.06
CA VAL A 11 -3.21 -2.98 1.12
C VAL A 11 -4.61 -2.46 1.43
N ASN A 12 -5.37 -2.04 0.43
CA ASN A 12 -6.72 -1.53 0.64
C ASN A 12 -7.60 -2.56 1.34
N LYS A 13 -7.53 -3.83 0.90
CA LYS A 13 -8.27 -4.92 1.52
C LYS A 13 -7.84 -5.17 2.97
N ALA A 14 -6.54 -5.16 3.25
CA ALA A 14 -6.02 -5.31 4.61
C ALA A 14 -6.47 -4.19 5.56
N ILE A 15 -6.54 -2.95 5.07
CA ILE A 15 -7.06 -1.82 5.84
C ILE A 15 -8.55 -2.01 6.14
N GLU A 16 -9.33 -2.53 5.18
CA GLU A 16 -10.75 -2.87 5.38
C GLU A 16 -10.94 -3.95 6.43
N ASP A 17 -10.20 -5.06 6.32
CA ASP A 17 -10.25 -6.16 7.27
C ASP A 17 -9.87 -5.71 8.69
N SER A 18 -8.93 -4.76 8.80
CA SER A 18 -8.49 -4.21 10.08
C SER A 18 -9.49 -3.23 10.72
N LYS A 19 -10.61 -2.91 10.05
CA LYS A 19 -11.61 -1.90 10.49
C LYS A 19 -10.97 -0.54 10.81
N LEU A 20 -9.84 -0.22 10.18
CA LEU A 20 -9.15 1.05 10.36
C LEU A 20 -9.71 2.10 9.41
N ASP A 21 -9.50 3.37 9.75
CA ASP A 21 -9.85 4.46 8.85
C ASP A 21 -9.01 4.38 7.57
N LYS A 22 -9.69 4.13 6.44
CA LYS A 22 -9.05 3.98 5.13
C LYS A 22 -8.21 5.18 4.75
N PHE A 23 -8.73 6.38 4.98
CA PHE A 23 -8.10 7.60 4.51
C PHE A 23 -6.84 7.90 5.31
N GLN A 24 -6.94 7.85 6.65
CA GLN A 24 -5.83 8.06 7.56
C GLN A 24 -4.75 6.99 7.38
N THR A 25 -5.14 5.72 7.27
CA THR A 25 -4.17 4.61 7.16
C THR A 25 -3.43 4.66 5.82
N ARG A 26 -4.15 4.90 4.71
CA ARG A 26 -3.50 5.10 3.39
C ARG A 26 -2.61 6.34 3.38
N GLY A 27 -3.03 7.41 4.05
CA GLY A 27 -2.22 8.62 4.24
C GLY A 27 -0.91 8.32 4.95
N LYS A 28 -0.96 7.60 6.09
CA LYS A 28 0.24 7.17 6.83
C LYS A 28 1.17 6.31 5.99
N ILE A 29 0.63 5.33 5.26
CA ILE A 29 1.45 4.47 4.40
C ILE A 29 2.09 5.33 3.30
N SER A 30 1.32 6.22 2.65
CA SER A 30 1.83 7.08 1.58
C SER A 30 2.93 8.04 2.03
N LEU A 31 2.79 8.62 3.24
CA LEU A 31 3.81 9.47 3.85
C LEU A 31 5.10 8.68 4.11
N LYS A 32 4.96 7.43 4.55
CA LYS A 32 6.09 6.58 4.88
C LYS A 32 6.82 6.04 3.65
N THR A 33 6.08 5.69 2.60
CA THR A 33 6.67 5.20 1.35
C THR A 33 7.24 6.33 0.49
N GLY A 34 6.86 7.58 0.76
CA GLY A 34 7.26 8.75 -0.02
C GLY A 34 6.50 8.90 -1.35
N PHE A 35 5.38 8.18 -1.52
CA PHE A 35 4.51 8.29 -2.68
C PHE A 35 3.07 7.95 -2.33
N MET A 36 2.13 8.51 -3.09
CA MET A 36 0.70 8.25 -2.84
C MET A 36 0.26 6.90 -3.39
N LEU A 37 -0.17 6.01 -2.49
CA LEU A 37 -0.86 4.75 -2.84
C LEU A 37 -2.15 4.98 -3.65
N GLY A 38 -2.76 6.16 -3.54
CA GLY A 38 -3.93 6.54 -4.34
C GLY A 38 -3.65 6.81 -5.81
N LEU A 39 -2.39 7.02 -6.18
CA LEU A 39 -2.00 7.26 -7.57
C LEU A 39 -1.57 5.99 -8.31
N ILE A 40 -1.43 4.86 -7.60
CA ILE A 40 -1.12 3.58 -8.22
C ILE A 40 -2.38 3.05 -8.91
N ASN A 41 -2.27 2.87 -10.21
CA ASN A 41 -3.31 2.34 -11.09
C ASN A 41 -2.76 1.19 -11.96
N ALA A 42 -3.63 0.55 -12.74
CA ALA A 42 -3.24 -0.59 -13.58
C ALA A 42 -2.19 -0.27 -14.67
N ASN A 43 -1.99 1.01 -15.00
CA ASN A 43 -0.99 1.49 -15.96
C ASN A 43 0.30 1.96 -15.28
N THR A 44 0.37 1.93 -13.95
CA THR A 44 1.57 2.29 -13.21
C THR A 44 2.60 1.18 -13.41
N PRO A 45 3.81 1.49 -13.92
CA PRO A 45 4.83 0.48 -14.11
C PRO A 45 5.23 -0.14 -12.77
N ASP A 46 5.57 -1.42 -12.83
CA ASP A 46 6.07 -2.13 -11.66
C ASP A 46 7.44 -1.58 -11.28
N ASP A 47 7.59 -1.35 -9.98
CA ASP A 47 8.78 -0.78 -9.38
C ASP A 47 9.05 -1.55 -8.09
N ASN A 48 10.10 -2.36 -8.13
CA ASN A 48 10.45 -3.24 -7.01
C ASN A 48 10.75 -2.45 -5.73
N ASP A 49 11.34 -1.25 -5.83
CA ASP A 49 11.61 -0.39 -4.68
C ASP A 49 10.30 0.10 -4.03
N LYS A 50 9.32 0.51 -4.85
CA LYS A 50 7.99 0.89 -4.35
C LYS A 50 7.27 -0.28 -3.69
N ILE A 51 7.38 -1.47 -4.29
CA ILE A 51 6.78 -2.70 -3.76
C ILE A 51 7.34 -3.00 -2.36
N GLU A 52 8.66 -3.00 -2.20
CA GLU A 52 9.28 -3.28 -0.90
C GLU A 52 8.94 -2.21 0.14
N LYS A 53 8.94 -0.94 -0.25
CA LYS A 53 8.53 0.18 0.63
C LYS A 53 7.10 0.01 1.12
N VAL A 54 6.16 -0.36 0.25
CA VAL A 54 4.76 -0.58 0.64
C VAL A 54 4.65 -1.76 1.60
N LYS A 55 5.33 -2.88 1.32
CA LYS A 55 5.32 -4.04 2.22
C LYS A 55 5.88 -3.69 3.60
N ALA A 56 7.01 -2.98 3.65
CA ALA A 56 7.60 -2.54 4.91
C ALA A 56 6.70 -1.55 5.68
N ALA A 57 6.06 -0.62 4.98
CA ALA A 57 5.14 0.33 5.61
C ALA A 57 3.87 -0.34 6.12
N VAL A 58 3.31 -1.30 5.38
CA VAL A 58 2.18 -2.12 5.81
C VAL A 58 2.54 -2.94 7.05
N LYS A 59 3.71 -3.59 7.05
CA LYS A 59 4.16 -4.37 8.21
C LYS A 59 4.28 -3.53 9.48
N GLU A 60 4.75 -2.29 9.38
CA GLU A 60 4.87 -1.44 10.55
C GLU A 60 3.54 -0.82 11.00
N ILE A 61 2.69 -0.40 10.05
CA ILE A 61 1.45 0.32 10.36
C ILE A 61 0.31 -0.63 10.72
N LEU A 62 0.18 -1.73 9.97
CA LEU A 62 -0.89 -2.72 10.10
C LEU A 62 -0.45 -3.96 10.89
N GLY A 63 0.86 -4.15 11.12
CA GLY A 63 1.39 -5.32 11.84
C GLY A 63 1.31 -6.63 11.03
N ILE A 64 1.03 -6.58 9.74
CA ILE A 64 0.81 -7.76 8.87
C ILE A 64 1.86 -7.84 7.75
N SER A 65 2.09 -9.03 7.21
CA SER A 65 2.99 -9.24 6.06
C SER A 65 2.20 -9.58 4.80
N LEU A 66 2.51 -8.92 3.67
CA LEU A 66 1.83 -9.04 2.37
C LEU A 66 2.65 -9.77 1.29
#